data_AF-A0AAW0XE97-F1
#
_entry.id   AF-A0AAW0XE97-F1
#
_cell.length_a   1.000
_cell.length_b   1.000
_cell.length_c   1.000
_cell.angle_alpha   90.00
_cell.angle_beta   90.00
_cell.angle_gamma   90.00
#
_symmetry.space_group_name_H-M   'P 1'
#
loop_
_entity.id
_entity.type
_entity.pdbx_description
1 polymer ?
#
loop_
_entity_poly.entity_id
_entity_poly.type
_entity_poly.pdbx_seq_one_letter_code
_entity_poly.pdbx_strand_id
1 'polypeptide(L)'
;MNTENLSELQRALKTVNTYIPLYFSQVRLNFSKNEDPKGSQKNIPKWKVKKNVISKRGSIQRLLRILEKTNDRFVECEAREALALLGYISPVKAHGVRLLTIDGGGVRGLVALEVLRKIEEKAGQPIHKLFDYICGVSTGAILAVMMGVHRFPLDKCETLYRELSTQIFTQTALKGATGLVMHNSFYNSTSWTEILKEHMGDKSLIETARDTCSPKICLVATSANTNRIQAYLFRNYNLPYRVTSHYQGTSSPLLWEAVRASAAAPGYFSEFRIGDLILLDGGLFVNNPTAIAVHEAKKLWPDVDLQCVVSVGTGRHEPIANTSETSISWATRIRTVLNSATDTEG
;
A
#
# COMPACT_ATOMS: atom_id res chain seq x y z
N MET A 1 10.59 -25.36 -21.90
CA MET A 1 10.79 -23.89 -21.79
C MET A 1 11.30 -23.38 -23.14
N ASN A 2 10.58 -22.50 -23.82
CA ASN A 2 10.98 -22.02 -25.16
C ASN A 2 12.12 -21.00 -25.03
N THR A 3 13.28 -21.25 -25.64
CA THR A 3 14.51 -20.45 -25.49
C THR A 3 14.35 -19.01 -25.99
N GLU A 4 13.47 -18.80 -26.96
CA GLU A 4 13.15 -17.49 -27.54
C GLU A 4 12.45 -16.58 -26.52
N ASN A 5 11.42 -17.08 -25.82
CA ASN A 5 10.68 -16.32 -24.79
C ASN A 5 11.58 -15.89 -23.62
N LEU A 6 12.53 -16.74 -23.21
CA LEU A 6 13.51 -16.42 -22.18
C LEU A 6 14.45 -15.28 -22.62
N SER A 7 14.91 -15.31 -23.87
CA SER A 7 15.79 -14.26 -24.42
C SER A 7 15.08 -12.91 -24.53
N GLU A 8 13.80 -12.89 -24.88
CA GLU A 8 13.01 -11.67 -24.93
C GLU A 8 12.70 -11.11 -23.54
N LEU A 9 12.37 -11.98 -22.58
CA LEU A 9 12.19 -11.62 -21.17
C LEU A 9 13.48 -10.99 -20.61
N GLN A 10 14.64 -11.58 -20.87
CA GLN A 10 15.94 -11.03 -20.46
C GLN A 10 16.18 -9.62 -21.01
N ARG A 11 15.86 -9.37 -22.30
CA ARG A 11 15.99 -8.03 -22.89
C ARG A 11 15.04 -7.01 -22.25
N ALA A 12 13.81 -7.42 -21.94
CA ALA A 12 12.84 -6.57 -21.25
C ALA A 12 13.28 -6.27 -19.80
N LEU A 13 13.73 -7.28 -19.06
CA LEU A 13 14.22 -7.12 -17.68
C LEU A 13 15.49 -6.28 -17.59
N LYS A 14 16.40 -6.38 -18.57
CA LYS A 14 17.55 -5.47 -18.68
C LYS A 14 17.11 -4.01 -18.78
N THR A 15 15.99 -3.76 -19.45
CA THR A 15 15.38 -2.42 -19.54
C THR A 15 14.81 -1.98 -18.19
N VAL A 16 14.11 -2.86 -17.47
CA VAL A 16 13.60 -2.58 -16.12
C VAL A 16 14.74 -2.20 -15.17
N ASN A 17 15.82 -2.98 -15.17
CA ASN A 17 17.02 -2.76 -14.35
C ASN A 17 17.78 -1.47 -14.71
N THR A 18 17.53 -0.87 -15.89
CA THR A 18 18.11 0.45 -16.23
C THR A 18 17.33 1.63 -15.66
N TYR A 19 16.10 1.40 -15.16
CA TYR A 19 15.21 2.44 -14.63
C TYR A 19 14.97 2.37 -13.12
N ILE A 20 15.34 1.26 -12.48
CA ILE A 20 15.26 1.09 -11.04
C ILE A 20 16.68 1.26 -10.47
N PRO A 21 16.90 2.14 -9.49
CA PRO A 21 18.20 2.28 -8.83
C PRO A 21 18.71 0.91 -8.33
N LEU A 22 19.99 0.63 -8.57
CA LEU A 22 20.68 -0.64 -8.31
C LEU A 22 20.59 -1.13 -6.84
N TYR A 23 20.15 -0.30 -5.90
CA TYR A 23 19.88 -0.70 -4.52
C TYR A 23 18.58 -1.53 -4.33
N PHE A 24 17.76 -1.69 -5.38
CA PHE A 24 16.44 -2.33 -5.31
C PHE A 24 16.22 -3.45 -6.34
N SER A 25 17.29 -4.07 -6.86
CA SER A 25 17.19 -5.21 -7.78
C SER A 25 16.78 -6.49 -7.05
N GLN A 26 15.48 -6.70 -6.83
CA GLN A 26 14.93 -8.00 -6.41
C GLN A 26 14.24 -8.78 -7.53
N VAL A 27 14.36 -8.35 -8.79
CA VAL A 27 14.25 -9.31 -9.89
C VAL A 27 15.53 -10.14 -9.89
N ARG A 28 15.59 -11.21 -9.09
CA ARG A 28 16.72 -12.15 -9.03
C ARG A 28 16.84 -12.89 -10.37
N LEU A 29 17.52 -12.27 -11.33
CA LEU A 29 18.10 -12.99 -12.45
C LEU A 29 19.37 -13.70 -11.95
N ASN A 30 19.21 -14.87 -11.33
CA ASN A 30 20.35 -15.76 -11.06
C ASN A 30 20.80 -16.40 -12.37
N PHE A 31 21.55 -15.64 -13.17
CA PHE A 31 22.43 -16.17 -14.20
C PHE A 31 23.75 -15.39 -14.16
N SER A 32 24.73 -16.00 -13.49
CA SER A 32 26.18 -15.74 -13.49
C SER A 32 26.69 -14.68 -14.48
N LYS A 33 27.07 -13.48 -14.00
CA LYS A 33 28.46 -12.99 -13.86
C LYS A 33 28.48 -11.50 -13.49
N ASN A 34 29.34 -11.18 -12.52
CA ASN A 34 29.73 -9.88 -11.96
C ASN A 34 29.84 -8.76 -13.00
N GLU A 35 29.25 -7.59 -12.72
CA GLU A 35 29.88 -6.26 -12.82
C GLU A 35 29.10 -5.24 -11.96
N ASP A 36 29.79 -4.58 -11.03
CA ASP A 36 29.30 -3.45 -10.23
C ASP A 36 29.28 -2.14 -11.06
N PRO A 37 28.32 -1.22 -10.80
CA PRO A 37 28.64 0.18 -10.98
C PRO A 37 28.13 1.11 -9.87
N LYS A 38 29.08 1.84 -9.26
CA LYS A 38 28.88 3.11 -8.54
C LYS A 38 28.52 4.22 -9.54
N GLY A 39 27.62 5.15 -9.19
CA GLY A 39 27.47 6.39 -9.97
C GLY A 39 26.31 7.31 -9.57
N SER A 40 26.66 8.55 -9.23
CA SER A 40 25.85 9.67 -8.75
C SER A 40 24.83 10.24 -9.76
N GLN A 41 23.76 10.85 -9.22
CA GLN A 41 22.76 11.62 -9.95
C GLN A 41 23.41 12.79 -10.73
N LYS A 42 23.37 12.72 -12.07
CA LYS A 42 23.63 13.86 -12.97
C LYS A 42 22.47 14.01 -13.96
N ASN A 43 22.15 15.27 -14.28
CA ASN A 43 21.14 15.71 -15.24
C ASN A 43 21.16 14.85 -16.51
N ILE A 44 20.04 14.15 -16.77
CA ILE A 44 19.90 13.21 -17.88
C ILE A 44 19.69 14.02 -19.18
N PRO A 45 20.58 13.92 -20.18
CA PRO A 45 20.42 14.63 -21.45
C PRO A 45 19.10 14.29 -22.16
N LYS A 46 18.44 15.28 -22.79
CA LYS A 46 17.15 15.11 -23.50
C LYS A 46 17.14 13.97 -24.54
N TRP A 47 18.28 13.67 -25.17
CA TRP A 47 18.40 12.55 -26.12
C TRP A 47 18.44 11.18 -25.43
N LYS A 48 19.05 11.06 -24.23
CA LYS A 48 18.97 9.86 -23.39
C LYS A 48 17.53 9.63 -22.92
N VAL A 49 16.79 10.70 -22.58
CA VAL A 49 15.36 10.60 -22.27
C VAL A 49 14.57 10.02 -23.45
N LYS A 50 14.76 10.52 -24.68
CA LYS A 50 14.11 9.98 -25.90
C LYS A 50 14.44 8.50 -26.16
N LYS A 51 15.71 8.11 -26.06
CA LYS A 51 16.15 6.70 -26.18
C LYS A 51 15.49 5.83 -25.10
N ASN A 52 15.36 6.37 -23.90
CA ASN A 52 14.72 5.71 -22.78
C ASN A 52 13.20 5.57 -22.97
N VAL A 53 12.53 6.53 -23.60
CA VAL A 53 11.10 6.45 -23.96
C VAL A 53 10.82 5.29 -24.91
N ILE A 54 11.64 5.19 -25.97
CA ILE A 54 11.50 4.16 -27.00
C ILE A 54 11.79 2.79 -26.38
N SER A 55 12.79 2.70 -25.49
CA SER A 55 13.10 1.47 -24.77
C SER A 55 11.95 1.04 -23.85
N LYS A 56 11.31 1.96 -23.10
CA LYS A 56 10.16 1.62 -22.23
C LYS A 56 8.96 1.14 -23.04
N ARG A 57 8.53 1.89 -24.06
CA ARG A 57 7.39 1.48 -24.92
C ARG A 57 7.65 0.16 -25.63
N GLY A 58 8.86 -0.01 -26.19
CA GLY A 58 9.26 -1.26 -26.84
C GLY A 58 9.32 -2.45 -25.89
N SER A 59 9.72 -2.24 -24.63
CA SER A 59 9.74 -3.31 -23.61
C SER A 59 8.34 -3.69 -23.14
N ILE A 60 7.43 -2.72 -22.93
CA ILE A 60 6.01 -3.01 -22.64
C ILE A 60 5.41 -3.87 -23.75
N GLN A 61 5.57 -3.48 -25.01
CA GLN A 61 5.00 -4.23 -26.13
C GLN A 61 5.57 -5.66 -26.23
N ARG A 62 6.86 -5.86 -25.97
CA ARG A 62 7.47 -7.20 -25.92
C ARG A 62 6.90 -8.05 -24.78
N LEU A 63 6.80 -7.48 -23.58
CA LEU A 63 6.25 -8.18 -22.42
C LEU A 63 4.79 -8.60 -22.66
N LEU A 64 3.99 -7.75 -23.31
CA LEU A 64 2.61 -8.11 -23.68
C LEU A 64 2.57 -9.27 -24.70
N ARG A 65 3.42 -9.27 -25.72
CA ARG A 65 3.52 -10.40 -26.67
C ARG A 65 3.99 -11.69 -26.00
N ILE A 66 4.87 -11.60 -25.01
CA ILE A 66 5.28 -12.77 -24.21
C ILE A 66 4.06 -13.33 -23.47
N LEU A 67 3.26 -12.47 -22.84
CA LEU A 67 2.04 -12.89 -22.14
C LEU A 67 0.98 -13.52 -23.05
N GLU A 68 0.91 -13.12 -24.32
CA GLU A 68 0.00 -13.73 -25.32
C GLU A 68 0.44 -15.15 -25.74
N LYS A 69 1.74 -15.45 -25.66
CA LYS A 69 2.32 -16.68 -26.23
C LYS A 69 2.75 -17.71 -25.18
N THR A 70 3.01 -17.27 -23.95
CA THR A 70 3.54 -18.15 -22.90
C THR A 70 2.42 -18.93 -22.23
N ASN A 71 2.70 -20.20 -21.91
CA ASN A 71 1.91 -21.00 -20.94
C ASN A 71 2.71 -21.27 -19.65
N ASP A 72 3.89 -20.65 -19.54
CA ASP A 72 4.78 -20.78 -18.39
C ASP A 72 4.41 -19.75 -17.32
N ARG A 73 3.86 -20.24 -16.21
CA ARG A 73 3.40 -19.41 -15.09
C ARG A 73 4.50 -18.53 -14.49
N PHE A 74 5.75 -19.01 -14.46
CA PHE A 74 6.86 -18.21 -13.96
C PHE A 74 7.13 -17.01 -14.88
N VAL A 75 7.20 -17.27 -16.20
CA VAL A 75 7.38 -16.21 -17.21
C VAL A 75 6.24 -15.19 -17.15
N GLU A 76 5.00 -15.66 -16.95
CA GLU A 76 3.86 -14.76 -16.80
C GLU A 76 3.99 -13.83 -15.59
N CYS A 77 4.36 -14.39 -14.43
CA CYS A 77 4.56 -13.62 -13.20
C CYS A 77 5.63 -12.54 -13.40
N GLU A 78 6.81 -12.93 -13.89
CA GLU A 78 7.92 -12.00 -14.13
C GLU A 78 7.55 -10.91 -15.14
N ALA A 79 6.83 -11.27 -16.21
CA ALA A 79 6.38 -10.30 -17.21
C ALA A 79 5.37 -9.30 -16.63
N ARG A 80 4.43 -9.75 -15.79
CA ARG A 80 3.44 -8.88 -15.14
C ARG A 80 4.07 -7.93 -14.13
N GLU A 81 5.01 -8.40 -13.33
CA GLU A 81 5.77 -7.52 -12.44
C GLU A 81 6.56 -6.48 -13.22
N ALA A 82 7.28 -6.90 -14.27
CA ALA A 82 8.03 -5.99 -15.13
C ALA A 82 7.12 -4.93 -15.77
N LEU A 83 5.92 -5.32 -16.21
CA LEU A 83 4.90 -4.39 -16.71
C LEU A 83 4.48 -3.39 -15.63
N ALA A 84 4.19 -3.85 -14.42
CA ALA A 84 3.81 -2.99 -13.30
C ALA A 84 4.92 -2.00 -12.93
N LEU A 85 6.19 -2.44 -12.93
CA LEU A 85 7.37 -1.60 -12.71
C LEU A 85 7.56 -0.55 -13.81
N LEU A 86 7.25 -0.90 -15.06
CA LEU A 86 7.28 0.02 -16.20
C LEU A 86 6.09 0.99 -16.24
N GLY A 87 5.12 0.84 -15.34
CA GLY A 87 3.92 1.66 -15.26
C GLY A 87 2.84 1.27 -16.27
N TYR A 88 2.89 0.04 -16.78
CA TYR A 88 1.78 -0.49 -17.58
C TYR A 88 0.60 -0.83 -16.67
N ILE A 89 -0.57 -0.35 -17.05
CA ILE A 89 -1.84 -0.59 -16.36
C ILE A 89 -2.78 -1.30 -17.32
N SER A 90 -3.30 -2.45 -16.88
CA SER A 90 -4.30 -3.18 -17.64
C SER A 90 -5.61 -2.37 -17.73
N PRO A 91 -6.37 -2.50 -18.84
CA PRO A 91 -7.71 -1.95 -18.93
C PRO A 91 -8.60 -2.43 -17.78
N VAL A 92 -9.57 -1.60 -17.36
CA VAL A 92 -10.57 -2.02 -16.38
C VAL A 92 -11.48 -3.11 -16.98
N LYS A 93 -12.02 -3.97 -16.11
CA LYS A 93 -12.86 -5.10 -16.54
C LYS A 93 -14.32 -4.72 -16.83
N ALA A 94 -14.75 -3.56 -16.35
CA ALA A 94 -16.13 -3.08 -16.42
C ALA A 94 -16.24 -1.77 -17.22
N HIS A 95 -17.45 -1.21 -17.32
CA HIS A 95 -17.72 0.04 -18.05
C HIS A 95 -17.10 1.30 -17.41
N GLY A 96 -16.59 1.19 -16.18
CA GLY A 96 -15.84 2.24 -15.52
C GLY A 96 -15.00 1.70 -14.37
N VAL A 97 -14.22 2.58 -13.73
CA VAL A 97 -13.36 2.22 -12.60
C VAL A 97 -14.19 2.12 -11.31
N ARG A 98 -14.08 1.02 -10.57
CA ARG A 98 -14.75 0.82 -9.28
C ARG A 98 -13.73 0.95 -8.15
N LEU A 99 -13.92 1.96 -7.29
CA LEU A 99 -13.00 2.27 -6.19
C LEU A 99 -13.60 1.86 -4.84
N LEU A 100 -12.79 1.22 -4.01
CA LEU A 100 -13.06 1.05 -2.59
C LEU A 100 -12.02 1.83 -1.77
N THR A 101 -12.49 2.64 -0.83
CA THR A 101 -11.64 3.29 0.17
C THR A 101 -12.05 2.86 1.57
N ILE A 102 -11.06 2.63 2.43
CA ILE A 102 -11.27 2.20 3.81
C ILE A 102 -10.49 3.13 4.73
N ASP A 103 -11.23 3.77 5.63
CA ASP A 103 -10.68 4.78 6.53
C ASP A 103 -9.82 4.16 7.64
N GLY A 104 -9.01 5.00 8.29
CA GLY A 104 -8.37 4.65 9.56
C GLY A 104 -9.40 4.62 10.71
N GLY A 105 -8.99 4.10 11.88
CA GLY A 105 -9.91 4.04 13.02
C GLY A 105 -9.52 3.17 14.22
N GLY A 106 -8.33 2.54 14.22
CA GLY A 106 -7.96 1.56 15.25
C GLY A 106 -8.98 0.41 15.31
N VAL A 107 -9.24 -0.15 16.50
CA VAL A 107 -10.17 -1.31 16.70
C VAL A 107 -11.54 -1.20 16.05
N ARG A 108 -11.98 0.03 15.73
CA ARG A 108 -13.23 0.30 15.03
C ARG A 108 -13.25 -0.23 13.58
N GLY A 109 -12.14 -0.77 13.08
CA GLY A 109 -12.08 -1.52 11.82
C GLY A 109 -13.08 -2.66 11.69
N LEU A 110 -13.56 -3.21 12.81
CA LEU A 110 -14.63 -4.22 12.82
C LEU A 110 -15.95 -3.69 12.22
N VAL A 111 -16.24 -2.39 12.36
CA VAL A 111 -17.41 -1.76 11.75
C VAL A 111 -17.27 -1.77 10.22
N ALA A 112 -16.09 -1.39 9.72
CA ALA A 112 -15.80 -1.43 8.29
C ALA A 112 -15.90 -2.85 7.72
N LEU A 113 -15.42 -3.87 8.45
CA LEU A 113 -15.57 -5.27 8.07
C LEU A 113 -17.04 -5.71 7.95
N GLU A 114 -17.91 -5.29 8.87
CA GLU A 114 -19.35 -5.61 8.79
C GLU A 114 -20.01 -4.98 7.57
N VAL A 115 -19.68 -3.72 7.27
CA VAL A 115 -20.18 -3.05 6.05
C VAL A 115 -19.73 -3.81 4.79
N LEU A 116 -18.46 -4.20 4.73
CA LEU A 116 -17.90 -4.97 3.62
C LEU A 116 -18.55 -6.36 3.50
N ARG A 117 -18.91 -6.99 4.62
CA ARG A 117 -19.67 -8.24 4.64
C ARG A 117 -21.02 -8.08 3.97
N LYS A 118 -21.76 -7.02 4.29
CA LYS A 118 -23.03 -6.71 3.62
C LYS A 118 -22.87 -6.42 2.14
N ILE A 119 -21.76 -5.82 1.73
CA ILE A 119 -21.43 -5.63 0.31
C ILE A 119 -21.18 -6.97 -0.38
N GLU A 120 -20.36 -7.87 0.19
CA GLU A 120 -20.12 -9.20 -0.38
C GLU A 120 -21.41 -10.04 -0.45
N GLU A 121 -22.23 -10.04 0.60
CA GLU A 121 -23.52 -10.73 0.65
C GLU A 121 -24.47 -10.27 -0.46
N LYS A 122 -24.57 -8.96 -0.68
CA LYS A 122 -25.47 -8.39 -1.71
C LYS A 122 -24.93 -8.53 -3.12
N ALA A 123 -23.63 -8.43 -3.31
CA ALA A 123 -23.00 -8.53 -4.62
C ALA A 123 -22.74 -9.99 -5.05
N GLY A 124 -22.74 -10.94 -4.10
CA GLY A 124 -22.50 -12.36 -4.36
C GLY A 124 -21.07 -12.66 -4.86
N GLN A 125 -20.12 -11.76 -4.62
CA GLN A 125 -18.71 -11.89 -5.02
C GLN A 125 -17.81 -11.28 -3.94
N PRO A 126 -16.58 -11.80 -3.76
CA PRO A 126 -15.63 -11.24 -2.80
C PRO A 126 -15.12 -9.85 -3.21
N ILE A 127 -14.74 -9.04 -2.22
CA ILE A 127 -14.32 -7.64 -2.39
C ILE A 127 -13.29 -7.45 -3.51
N HIS A 128 -12.25 -8.30 -3.60
CA HIS A 128 -11.19 -8.18 -4.60
C HIS A 128 -11.67 -8.36 -6.07
N LYS A 129 -12.87 -8.89 -6.29
CA LYS A 129 -13.50 -8.98 -7.63
C LYS A 129 -14.44 -7.81 -7.91
N LEU A 130 -14.95 -7.16 -6.87
CA LEU A 130 -15.89 -6.05 -6.98
C LEU A 130 -15.21 -4.73 -7.34
N PHE A 131 -13.96 -4.56 -6.94
CA PHE A 131 -13.24 -3.28 -7.09
C PHE A 131 -11.98 -3.45 -7.91
N ASP A 132 -11.68 -2.45 -8.75
CA ASP A 132 -10.47 -2.41 -9.58
C ASP A 132 -9.31 -1.75 -8.81
N TYR A 133 -9.65 -0.92 -7.82
CA TYR A 133 -8.70 -0.18 -6.99
C TYR A 133 -9.19 -0.15 -5.52
N ILE A 134 -8.30 -0.47 -4.58
CA ILE A 134 -8.57 -0.41 -3.14
C ILE A 134 -7.52 0.50 -2.48
N CYS A 135 -8.00 1.50 -1.75
CA CYS A 135 -7.16 2.41 -0.97
C CYS A 135 -7.45 2.29 0.52
N GLY A 136 -6.40 2.22 1.34
CA GLY A 136 -6.54 2.06 2.78
C GLY A 136 -5.62 2.97 3.57
N VAL A 137 -6.10 3.45 4.72
CA VAL A 137 -5.32 4.18 5.72
C VAL A 137 -5.31 3.40 7.02
N SER A 138 -4.14 3.19 7.63
CA SER A 138 -4.01 2.57 8.96
C SER A 138 -4.73 1.21 9.02
N THR A 139 -5.76 1.08 9.84
CA THR A 139 -6.65 -0.09 9.87
C THR A 139 -7.19 -0.46 8.48
N GLY A 140 -7.62 0.51 7.68
CA GLY A 140 -8.03 0.28 6.29
C GLY A 140 -6.90 -0.25 5.40
N ALA A 141 -5.64 0.08 5.68
CA ALA A 141 -4.50 -0.48 4.96
C ALA A 141 -4.28 -1.96 5.27
N ILE A 142 -4.44 -2.36 6.54
CA ILE A 142 -4.41 -3.77 6.96
C ILE A 142 -5.49 -4.56 6.21
N LEU A 143 -6.73 -4.06 6.25
CA LEU A 143 -7.88 -4.69 5.60
C LEU A 143 -7.70 -4.78 4.08
N ALA A 144 -7.25 -3.70 3.43
CA ALA A 144 -7.00 -3.66 1.99
C ALA A 144 -6.03 -4.76 1.54
N VAL A 145 -4.97 -5.01 2.31
CA VAL A 145 -4.01 -6.10 2.02
C VAL A 145 -4.63 -7.47 2.27
N MET A 146 -5.32 -7.69 3.40
CA MET A 146 -5.95 -8.97 3.71
C MET A 146 -6.98 -9.41 2.66
N MET A 147 -7.88 -8.51 2.27
CA MET A 147 -8.98 -8.84 1.35
C MET A 147 -8.60 -8.67 -0.12
N GLY A 148 -7.78 -7.67 -0.45
CA GLY A 148 -7.39 -7.36 -1.83
C GLY A 148 -6.24 -8.23 -2.33
N VAL A 149 -5.16 -8.34 -1.55
CA VAL A 149 -3.95 -9.07 -1.95
C VAL A 149 -4.06 -10.54 -1.55
N HIS A 150 -4.29 -10.83 -0.27
CA HIS A 150 -4.33 -12.21 0.22
C HIS A 150 -5.65 -12.91 -0.06
N ARG A 151 -6.71 -12.14 -0.38
CA ARG A 151 -8.06 -12.67 -0.66
C ARG A 151 -8.60 -13.53 0.46
N PHE A 152 -8.27 -13.16 1.69
CA PHE A 152 -8.83 -13.85 2.83
C PHE A 152 -10.34 -13.63 2.87
N PRO A 153 -11.12 -14.68 3.16
CA PRO A 153 -12.54 -14.53 3.50
C PRO A 153 -12.70 -13.53 4.65
N LEU A 154 -13.80 -12.77 4.66
CA LEU A 154 -14.02 -11.73 5.66
C LEU A 154 -13.99 -12.25 7.10
N ASP A 155 -14.44 -13.48 7.35
CA ASP A 155 -14.38 -14.09 8.69
C ASP A 155 -12.94 -14.36 9.16
N LYS A 156 -12.05 -14.70 8.21
CA LYS A 156 -10.62 -14.82 8.48
C LYS A 156 -10.01 -13.43 8.71
N CYS A 157 -10.39 -12.43 7.90
CA CYS A 157 -9.96 -11.04 8.11
C CYS A 157 -10.36 -10.55 9.51
N GLU A 158 -11.59 -10.82 9.95
CA GLU A 158 -12.08 -10.45 11.28
C GLU A 158 -11.29 -11.15 12.39
N THR A 159 -11.10 -12.47 12.30
CA THR A 159 -10.32 -13.23 13.28
C THR A 159 -8.92 -12.66 13.44
N LEU A 160 -8.20 -12.51 12.32
CA LEU A 160 -6.85 -11.95 12.32
C LEU A 160 -6.84 -10.52 12.84
N TYR A 161 -7.81 -9.69 12.45
CA TYR A 161 -7.90 -8.31 12.90
C TYR A 161 -8.16 -8.21 14.42
N ARG A 162 -8.96 -9.11 15.00
CA ARG A 162 -9.19 -9.21 16.45
C ARG A 162 -7.95 -9.67 17.19
N GLU A 163 -7.19 -10.63 16.66
CA GLU A 163 -5.93 -11.08 17.23
C GLU A 163 -4.89 -9.95 17.24
N LEU A 164 -4.70 -9.30 16.09
CA LEU A 164 -3.88 -8.10 15.91
C LEU A 164 -4.27 -7.03 16.92
N SER A 165 -5.56 -6.70 17.02
CA SER A 165 -6.09 -5.70 17.96
C SER A 165 -5.82 -6.10 19.41
N THR A 166 -6.16 -7.32 19.81
CA THR A 166 -6.03 -7.77 21.21
C THR A 166 -4.58 -7.67 21.69
N GLN A 167 -3.61 -8.04 20.86
CA GLN A 167 -2.19 -7.92 21.20
C GLN A 167 -1.73 -6.45 21.27
N ILE A 168 -2.31 -5.57 20.44
CA ILE A 168 -2.11 -4.12 20.51
C ILE A 168 -2.79 -3.49 21.74
N PHE A 169 -3.83 -4.06 22.36
CA PHE A 169 -4.50 -3.42 23.52
C PHE A 169 -4.18 -4.04 24.88
N THR A 170 -3.75 -5.31 24.92
CA THR A 170 -3.35 -5.97 26.17
C THR A 170 -2.02 -5.45 26.73
N GLN A 171 -1.09 -5.03 25.87
CA GLN A 171 0.19 -4.43 26.30
C GLN A 171 0.00 -3.06 27.00
N THR A 172 -1.09 -2.35 26.70
CA THR A 172 -1.42 -1.04 27.29
C THR A 172 -1.87 -1.14 28.74
N ALA A 173 -2.62 -2.18 29.10
CA ALA A 173 -3.15 -2.38 30.44
C ALA A 173 -2.09 -2.83 31.45
N LEU A 174 -1.17 -3.72 31.03
CA LEU A 174 -0.15 -4.29 31.92
C LEU A 174 0.97 -3.31 32.29
N LYS A 175 1.33 -2.38 31.40
CA LYS A 175 2.37 -1.37 31.64
C LYS A 175 1.86 -0.09 32.31
N GLY A 176 0.54 0.05 32.49
CA GLY A 176 -0.06 1.18 33.20
C GLY A 176 0.23 1.23 34.70
N ALA A 177 0.78 0.16 35.29
CA ALA A 177 1.10 0.09 36.72
C ALA A 177 2.58 0.34 37.05
N THR A 178 3.50 0.25 36.08
CA THR A 178 4.95 0.38 36.32
C THR A 178 5.65 1.02 35.13
N GLY A 179 5.94 2.34 35.20
CA GLY A 179 6.93 2.95 34.30
C GLY A 179 6.58 4.32 33.75
N LEU A 180 6.48 5.31 34.62
CA LEU A 180 6.77 6.72 34.30
C LEU A 180 8.26 6.87 33.98
N VAL A 181 8.73 6.42 32.81
CA VAL A 181 10.01 6.87 32.25
C VAL A 181 9.87 7.12 30.75
N MET A 182 10.17 8.37 30.43
CA MET A 182 10.19 9.04 29.15
C MET A 182 11.27 8.44 28.23
N HIS A 183 10.90 7.55 27.29
CA HIS A 183 11.57 7.34 25.99
C HIS A 183 10.78 6.37 25.09
N ASN A 184 10.46 6.82 23.87
CA ASN A 184 10.02 6.11 22.65
C ASN A 184 9.07 4.90 22.77
N SER A 185 7.85 5.12 22.26
CA SER A 185 6.80 4.14 21.91
C SER A 185 6.30 3.23 23.03
N PHE A 186 5.03 3.43 23.45
CA PHE A 186 4.36 2.64 24.49
C PHE A 186 4.23 1.13 24.18
N TYR A 187 4.60 0.71 22.97
CA TYR A 187 4.44 -0.65 22.47
C TYR A 187 5.77 -1.23 21.99
N ASN A 188 6.01 -2.51 22.29
CA ASN A 188 7.16 -3.21 21.75
C ASN A 188 6.88 -3.49 20.26
N SER A 189 7.32 -2.57 19.38
CA SER A 189 7.09 -2.62 17.93
C SER A 189 7.54 -3.92 17.27
N THR A 190 8.38 -4.70 17.95
CA THR A 190 8.92 -5.99 17.53
C THR A 190 7.82 -7.05 17.38
N SER A 191 6.94 -7.21 18.38
CA SER A 191 5.87 -8.22 18.36
C SER A 191 4.84 -7.94 17.26
N TRP A 192 4.41 -6.69 17.10
CA TRP A 192 3.51 -6.29 16.00
C TRP A 192 4.12 -6.55 14.62
N THR A 193 5.40 -6.25 14.47
CA THR A 193 6.13 -6.46 13.22
C THR A 193 6.23 -7.94 12.88
N GLU A 194 6.47 -8.80 13.85
CA GLU A 194 6.52 -10.26 13.67
C GLU A 194 5.17 -10.82 13.21
N ILE A 195 4.07 -10.38 13.81
CA ILE A 195 2.73 -10.85 13.41
C ILE A 195 2.41 -10.39 11.98
N LEU A 196 2.72 -9.13 11.63
CA LEU A 196 2.52 -8.64 10.27
C LEU A 196 3.37 -9.44 9.27
N LYS A 197 4.63 -9.76 9.62
CA LYS A 197 5.49 -10.61 8.79
C LYS A 197 4.90 -12.02 8.61
N GLU A 198 4.43 -12.63 9.70
CA GLU A 198 3.81 -13.95 9.68
C GLU A 198 2.58 -14.00 8.77
N HIS A 199 1.69 -13.01 8.88
CA HIS A 199 0.41 -13.01 8.17
C HIS A 199 0.47 -12.46 6.75
N MET A 200 1.37 -11.50 6.49
CA MET A 200 1.49 -10.84 5.18
C MET A 200 2.62 -11.42 4.32
N GLY A 201 3.60 -12.07 4.95
CA GLY A 201 4.75 -12.68 4.28
C GLY A 201 5.75 -11.67 3.72
N ASP A 202 6.74 -12.20 3.01
CA ASP A 202 7.91 -11.44 2.53
C ASP A 202 7.78 -10.94 1.08
N LYS A 203 6.55 -10.84 0.57
CA LYS A 203 6.34 -10.29 -0.78
C LYS A 203 6.45 -8.77 -0.74
N SER A 204 7.15 -8.21 -1.72
CA SER A 204 7.08 -6.79 -2.03
C SER A 204 5.70 -6.40 -2.54
N LEU A 205 5.34 -5.13 -2.38
CA LEU A 205 4.09 -4.59 -2.92
C LEU A 205 3.97 -4.83 -4.42
N ILE A 206 5.04 -4.58 -5.19
CA ILE A 206 5.00 -4.70 -6.64
C ILE A 206 4.82 -6.15 -7.12
N GLU A 207 5.33 -7.14 -6.38
CA GLU A 207 5.11 -8.56 -6.68
C GLU A 207 3.63 -8.96 -6.60
N THR A 208 2.80 -8.22 -5.86
CA THR A 208 1.35 -8.50 -5.83
C THR A 208 0.66 -8.21 -7.18
N ALA A 209 1.29 -7.41 -8.05
CA ALA A 209 0.79 -7.15 -9.40
C ALA A 209 0.99 -8.33 -10.37
N ARG A 210 1.74 -9.37 -9.96
CA ARG A 210 1.85 -10.63 -10.70
C ARG A 210 0.50 -11.34 -10.85
N ASP A 211 -0.43 -11.07 -9.93
CA ASP A 211 -1.72 -11.72 -9.88
C ASP A 211 -2.82 -10.83 -10.50
N THR A 212 -3.46 -11.31 -11.57
CA THR A 212 -4.48 -10.58 -12.35
C THR A 212 -5.83 -10.43 -11.64
N CYS A 213 -6.02 -11.18 -10.56
CA CYS A 213 -7.18 -11.04 -9.69
C CYS A 213 -6.89 -10.09 -8.50
N SER A 214 -5.67 -9.54 -8.41
CA SER A 214 -5.32 -8.55 -7.39
C SER A 214 -5.72 -7.16 -7.89
N PRO A 215 -6.53 -6.40 -7.14
CA PRO A 215 -6.82 -5.02 -7.50
C PRO A 215 -5.56 -4.15 -7.38
N LYS A 216 -5.64 -2.94 -7.91
CA LYS A 216 -4.63 -1.93 -7.60
C LYS A 216 -4.77 -1.53 -6.15
N ILE A 217 -3.68 -1.62 -5.39
CA ILE A 217 -3.63 -1.33 -3.97
C ILE A 217 -2.85 -0.04 -3.75
N CYS A 218 -3.39 0.83 -2.89
CA CYS A 218 -2.69 2.01 -2.38
C CYS A 218 -2.89 2.15 -0.87
N LEU A 219 -1.80 2.12 -0.11
CA LEU A 219 -1.80 2.33 1.33
C LEU A 219 -1.22 3.71 1.64
N VAL A 220 -1.85 4.45 2.53
CA VAL A 220 -1.48 5.84 2.82
C VAL A 220 -0.75 5.92 4.15
N ALA A 221 0.42 6.55 4.16
CA ALA A 221 1.16 6.92 5.37
C ALA A 221 1.39 8.44 5.39
N THR A 222 1.85 8.95 6.52
CA THR A 222 2.18 10.37 6.70
C THR A 222 3.69 10.54 6.76
N SER A 223 4.29 11.30 5.84
CA SER A 223 5.71 11.66 5.92
C SER A 223 5.89 12.88 6.83
N ALA A 224 6.73 12.73 7.86
CA ALA A 224 6.86 13.72 8.95
C ALA A 224 8.21 14.45 8.98
N ASN A 225 9.21 14.02 8.22
CA ASN A 225 10.55 14.63 8.21
C ASN A 225 10.80 15.58 7.04
N THR A 226 9.74 16.02 6.37
CA THR A 226 9.79 17.07 5.35
C THR A 226 9.36 18.40 5.98
N ASN A 227 9.69 19.54 5.34
CA ASN A 227 9.30 20.87 5.84
C ASN A 227 7.78 21.05 6.01
N ARG A 228 6.97 20.14 5.45
CA ARG A 228 5.51 20.08 5.58
C ARG A 228 5.08 18.63 5.62
N ILE A 229 4.26 18.27 6.59
CA ILE A 229 3.63 16.96 6.65
C ILE A 229 2.83 16.71 5.36
N GLN A 230 3.01 15.54 4.75
CA GLN A 230 2.34 15.18 3.50
C GLN A 230 2.00 13.69 3.45
N ALA A 231 1.00 13.33 2.66
CA ALA A 231 0.69 11.94 2.36
C ALA A 231 1.81 11.28 1.54
N TYR A 232 2.16 10.06 1.91
CA TYR A 232 3.10 9.20 1.22
C TYR A 232 2.42 7.87 0.88
N LEU A 233 2.45 7.50 -0.41
CA LEU A 233 1.65 6.37 -0.91
C LEU A 233 2.50 5.13 -1.15
N PHE A 234 2.06 4.01 -0.62
CA PHE A 234 2.60 2.69 -0.94
C PHE A 234 1.69 1.98 -1.94
N ARG A 235 2.22 1.62 -3.10
CA ARG A 235 1.41 1.19 -4.26
C ARG A 235 1.89 -0.15 -4.79
N ASN A 236 0.99 -1.00 -5.28
CA ASN A 236 1.39 -2.18 -6.08
C ASN A 236 1.52 -1.89 -7.58
N TYR A 237 1.74 -0.62 -7.94
CA TYR A 237 1.85 -0.17 -9.31
C TYR A 237 2.78 1.04 -9.38
N ASN A 238 3.42 1.22 -10.54
CA ASN A 238 4.00 2.50 -10.91
C ASN A 238 3.04 3.24 -11.84
N LEU A 239 3.15 4.57 -11.83
CA LEU A 239 2.35 5.41 -12.71
C LEU A 239 2.79 5.24 -14.17
N PRO A 240 1.85 5.38 -15.12
CA PRO A 240 2.18 5.37 -16.53
C PRO A 240 3.27 6.38 -16.89
N TYR A 241 3.95 6.10 -18.00
CA TYR A 241 5.04 6.97 -18.46
C TYR A 241 4.58 8.43 -18.63
N ARG A 242 5.36 9.38 -18.09
CA ARG A 242 5.06 10.84 -18.02
C ARG A 242 3.85 11.23 -17.17
N VAL A 243 3.23 10.28 -16.49
CA VAL A 243 2.22 10.58 -15.49
C VAL A 243 2.90 10.75 -14.15
N THR A 244 2.64 11.89 -13.51
CA THR A 244 3.10 12.17 -12.15
C THR A 244 1.90 12.32 -11.23
N SER A 245 2.07 11.89 -9.99
CA SER A 245 1.11 12.15 -8.92
C SER A 245 1.54 13.38 -8.12
N HIS A 246 0.54 14.04 -7.52
CA HIS A 246 0.76 15.06 -6.51
C HIS A 246 1.39 14.47 -5.25
N TYR A 247 1.08 13.20 -4.95
CA TYR A 247 1.57 12.51 -3.77
C TYR A 247 2.83 11.70 -4.09
N GLN A 248 3.85 11.87 -3.26
CA GLN A 248 5.02 10.99 -3.29
C GLN A 248 4.62 9.56 -2.92
N GLY A 249 5.39 8.59 -3.41
CA GLY A 249 5.10 7.20 -3.13
C GLY A 249 6.08 6.23 -3.77
N THR A 250 5.95 4.96 -3.42
CA THR A 250 6.82 3.87 -3.86
C THR A 250 6.07 2.54 -3.92
N SER A 251 6.63 1.58 -4.65
CA SER A 251 6.15 0.19 -4.73
C SER A 251 7.17 -0.83 -4.21
N SER A 252 8.35 -0.37 -3.76
CA SER A 252 9.48 -1.23 -3.40
C SER A 252 9.35 -1.99 -2.07
N PRO A 253 8.75 -1.43 -1.00
CA PRO A 253 8.72 -2.09 0.30
C PRO A 253 7.95 -3.42 0.30
N LEU A 254 8.24 -4.24 1.31
CA LEU A 254 7.44 -5.41 1.65
C LEU A 254 6.03 -5.01 2.07
N LEU A 255 5.07 -5.91 1.85
CA LEU A 255 3.67 -5.67 2.24
C LEU A 255 3.53 -5.30 3.71
N TRP A 256 4.18 -6.07 4.59
CA TRP A 256 4.13 -5.83 6.03
C TRP A 256 4.77 -4.48 6.40
N GLU A 257 5.80 -4.02 5.68
CA GLU A 257 6.46 -2.73 5.92
C GLU A 257 5.52 -1.57 5.59
N ALA A 258 4.85 -1.65 4.44
CA ALA A 258 3.91 -0.63 3.99
C ALA A 258 2.70 -0.52 4.93
N VAL A 259 2.17 -1.66 5.38
CA VAL A 259 1.10 -1.70 6.38
C VAL A 259 1.57 -1.16 7.72
N ARG A 260 2.75 -1.59 8.20
CA ARG A 260 3.34 -1.12 9.46
C ARG A 260 3.54 0.39 9.47
N ALA A 261 3.99 0.96 8.35
CA ALA A 261 4.16 2.40 8.17
C ALA A 261 2.81 3.13 8.19
N SER A 262 1.82 2.64 7.43
CA SER A 262 0.48 3.23 7.36
C SER A 262 -0.26 3.23 8.70
N ALA A 263 0.01 2.26 9.58
CA ALA A 263 -0.61 2.11 10.90
C ALA A 263 0.28 2.58 12.08
N ALA A 264 1.33 3.38 11.82
CA ALA A 264 2.29 3.82 12.83
C ALA A 264 1.76 4.99 13.70
N ALA A 265 0.66 4.77 14.44
CA ALA A 265 -0.04 5.83 15.17
C ALA A 265 0.79 6.36 16.34
N PRO A 266 1.10 7.67 16.44
CA PRO A 266 1.85 8.23 17.56
C PRO A 266 1.19 7.93 18.91
N GLY A 267 2.00 7.62 19.91
CA GLY A 267 1.51 7.15 21.21
C GLY A 267 1.15 5.66 21.23
N TYR A 268 0.86 5.04 20.08
CA TYR A 268 0.63 3.60 19.94
C TYR A 268 1.77 2.85 19.27
N PHE A 269 2.51 3.46 18.36
CA PHE A 269 3.59 2.78 17.67
C PHE A 269 4.75 3.74 17.45
N SER A 270 5.97 3.20 17.41
CA SER A 270 7.12 3.92 16.91
C SER A 270 6.95 4.28 15.44
N GLU A 271 7.58 5.37 15.02
CA GLU A 271 7.65 5.75 13.62
C GLU A 271 8.29 4.63 12.77
N PHE A 272 7.89 4.55 11.51
CA PHE A 272 8.51 3.65 10.55
C PHE A 272 9.52 4.42 9.69
N ARG A 273 10.70 3.84 9.44
CA ARG A 273 11.75 4.50 8.66
C ARG A 273 12.07 3.73 7.39
N ILE A 274 12.10 4.44 6.26
CA ILE A 274 12.51 3.89 4.96
C ILE A 274 13.52 4.85 4.33
N GLY A 275 14.79 4.46 4.33
CA GLY A 275 15.89 5.37 3.98
C GLY A 275 15.84 6.59 4.88
N ASP A 276 15.79 7.78 4.28
CA ASP A 276 15.69 9.04 5.02
C ASP A 276 14.25 9.36 5.46
N LEU A 277 13.22 8.66 4.97
CA LEU A 277 11.83 8.99 5.29
C LEU A 277 11.47 8.56 6.71
N ILE A 278 10.83 9.47 7.44
CA ILE A 278 10.15 9.18 8.70
C ILE A 278 8.64 9.15 8.42
N LEU A 279 8.04 8.00 8.65
CA LEU A 279 6.65 7.72 8.33
C LEU A 279 5.86 7.43 9.60
N LEU A 280 4.71 8.08 9.70
CA LEU A 280 3.72 7.94 10.74
C LEU A 280 2.40 7.45 10.14
N ASP A 281 1.44 7.15 11.01
CA ASP A 281 0.09 6.75 10.60
C ASP A 281 -0.52 7.72 9.58
N GLY A 282 -1.12 7.17 8.52
CA GLY A 282 -1.76 7.96 7.47
C GLY A 282 -2.91 8.83 7.99
N GLY A 283 -3.62 8.36 9.02
CA GLY A 283 -4.76 9.03 9.64
C GLY A 283 -4.40 10.33 10.36
N LEU A 284 -3.12 10.61 10.58
CA LEU A 284 -2.67 11.93 11.08
C LEU A 284 -2.89 13.05 10.06
N PHE A 285 -2.77 12.74 8.78
CA PHE A 285 -2.88 13.73 7.70
C PHE A 285 -4.14 13.49 6.86
N VAL A 286 -4.43 12.24 6.50
CA VAL A 286 -5.60 11.86 5.70
C VAL A 286 -6.17 10.56 6.26
N ASN A 287 -7.25 10.68 7.05
CA ASN A 287 -7.95 9.50 7.58
C ASN A 287 -8.87 8.84 6.54
N ASN A 288 -9.53 9.65 5.72
CA ASN A 288 -10.35 9.18 4.60
C ASN A 288 -9.57 9.31 3.28
N PRO A 289 -9.13 8.21 2.64
CA PRO A 289 -8.27 8.28 1.47
C PRO A 289 -9.03 8.45 0.14
N THR A 290 -10.33 8.77 0.16
CA THR A 290 -11.17 8.81 -1.05
C THR A 290 -10.64 9.79 -2.10
N ALA A 291 -10.28 11.00 -1.70
CA ALA A 291 -9.72 11.99 -2.62
C ALA A 291 -8.38 11.53 -3.24
N ILE A 292 -7.53 10.84 -2.44
CA ILE A 292 -6.28 10.25 -2.92
C ILE A 292 -6.57 9.14 -3.93
N ALA A 293 -7.52 8.25 -3.62
CA ALA A 293 -7.89 7.14 -4.49
C ALA A 293 -8.46 7.61 -5.83
N VAL A 294 -9.35 8.61 -5.81
CA VAL A 294 -9.91 9.22 -7.04
C VAL A 294 -8.81 9.86 -7.88
N HIS A 295 -7.92 10.63 -7.25
CA HIS A 295 -6.78 11.24 -7.94
C HIS A 295 -5.90 10.19 -8.60
N GLU A 296 -5.49 9.16 -7.85
CA GLU A 296 -4.64 8.09 -8.37
C GLU A 296 -5.34 7.28 -9.46
N ALA A 297 -6.62 6.95 -9.31
CA ALA A 297 -7.39 6.24 -10.33
C ALA A 297 -7.42 7.00 -11.65
N LYS A 298 -7.61 8.33 -11.62
CA LYS A 298 -7.54 9.17 -12.84
C LYS A 298 -6.13 9.29 -13.42
N LYS A 299 -5.07 9.03 -12.64
CA LYS A 299 -3.71 8.89 -13.18
C LYS A 299 -3.48 7.53 -13.86
N LEU A 300 -4.12 6.48 -13.38
CA LEU A 300 -4.01 5.13 -13.94
C LEU A 300 -4.88 4.94 -15.18
N TRP A 301 -6.11 5.47 -15.15
CA TRP A 301 -7.11 5.36 -16.20
C TRP A 301 -7.71 6.74 -16.52
N PRO A 302 -6.96 7.62 -17.21
CA PRO A 302 -7.40 8.99 -17.48
C PRO A 302 -8.65 9.05 -18.37
N ASP A 303 -8.78 8.11 -19.31
CA ASP A 303 -9.84 8.07 -20.32
C ASP A 303 -11.03 7.18 -19.91
N VAL A 304 -11.08 6.76 -18.65
CA VAL A 304 -12.15 5.90 -18.12
C VAL A 304 -12.87 6.63 -16.99
N ASP A 305 -14.19 6.60 -17.03
CA ASP A 305 -15.02 7.19 -15.98
C ASP A 305 -15.08 6.32 -14.73
N LEU A 306 -15.34 6.96 -13.59
CA LEU A 306 -15.57 6.22 -12.36
C LEU A 306 -16.98 5.63 -12.43
N GLN A 307 -17.10 4.31 -12.29
CA GLN A 307 -18.39 3.65 -12.20
C GLN A 307 -18.98 3.82 -10.80
N CYS A 308 -18.16 3.64 -9.77
CA CYS A 308 -18.56 3.89 -8.39
C CYS A 308 -17.35 4.16 -7.50
N VAL A 309 -17.63 4.87 -6.41
CA VAL A 309 -16.70 5.07 -5.30
C VAL A 309 -17.43 4.65 -4.03
N VAL A 310 -16.90 3.65 -3.34
CA VAL A 310 -17.41 3.19 -2.05
C VAL A 310 -16.41 3.57 -0.99
N SER A 311 -16.77 4.54 -0.14
CA SER A 311 -15.96 4.94 1.02
C SER A 311 -16.54 4.30 2.27
N VAL A 312 -15.75 3.46 2.94
CA VAL A 312 -16.16 2.75 4.15
C VAL A 312 -15.44 3.37 5.35
N GLY A 313 -16.20 4.12 6.14
CA GLY A 313 -15.75 4.67 7.41
C GLY A 313 -15.65 3.61 8.52
N THR A 314 -14.92 3.93 9.58
CA THR A 314 -14.83 3.08 10.79
C THR A 314 -15.84 3.48 11.87
N GLY A 315 -16.82 4.32 11.53
CA GLY A 315 -17.84 4.82 12.44
C GLY A 315 -17.42 6.08 13.19
N ARG A 316 -18.40 6.72 13.82
CA ARG A 316 -18.24 7.99 14.51
C ARG A 316 -18.40 7.81 16.02
N HIS A 317 -17.53 8.45 16.82
CA HIS A 317 -17.70 8.48 18.26
C HIS A 317 -18.11 9.89 18.71
N GLU A 318 -19.36 10.05 19.11
CA GLU A 318 -19.82 11.26 19.79
C GLU A 318 -19.64 11.09 21.30
N PRO A 319 -18.63 11.73 21.91
CA PRO A 319 -18.46 11.65 23.35
C PRO A 319 -19.61 12.39 24.04
N ILE A 320 -20.27 11.73 24.99
CA ILE A 320 -21.19 12.39 25.92
C ILE A 320 -20.35 13.36 26.75
N ALA A 321 -20.64 14.66 26.66
CA ALA A 321 -19.87 15.70 27.30
C ALA A 321 -19.92 15.59 28.83
N ASN A 322 -18.89 15.02 29.44
CA ASN A 322 -18.63 15.09 30.87
C ASN A 322 -17.37 15.95 31.09
N THR A 323 -17.57 17.27 31.18
CA THR A 323 -16.52 18.23 31.52
C THR A 323 -16.37 18.32 33.04
N SER A 324 -15.47 17.54 33.63
CA SER A 324 -15.11 17.70 35.05
C SER A 324 -13.65 17.32 35.38
N GLU A 325 -12.70 17.55 34.47
CA GLU A 325 -11.26 17.45 34.80
C GLU A 325 -10.51 18.71 34.33
N THR A 326 -9.76 19.31 35.26
CA THR A 326 -9.04 20.58 35.08
C THR A 326 -7.64 20.41 34.47
N SER A 327 -7.13 19.18 34.33
CA SER A 327 -5.87 18.91 33.63
C SER A 327 -5.91 17.58 32.90
N ILE A 328 -5.51 17.59 31.63
CA ILE A 328 -5.49 16.43 30.73
C ILE A 328 -4.04 16.16 30.34
N SER A 329 -3.57 14.93 30.54
CA SER A 329 -2.19 14.53 30.20
C SER A 329 -1.88 14.73 28.71
N TRP A 330 -0.60 14.94 28.35
CA TRP A 330 -0.17 15.03 26.95
C TRP A 330 -0.54 13.79 26.12
N ALA A 331 -0.45 12.60 26.72
CA ALA A 331 -0.89 11.37 26.07
C ALA A 331 -2.39 11.38 25.76
N THR A 332 -3.21 11.88 26.70
CA THR A 332 -4.65 12.02 26.51
C THR A 332 -4.97 13.06 25.44
N ARG A 333 -4.24 14.19 25.38
CA ARG A 333 -4.39 15.20 24.32
C ARG A 333 -4.07 14.65 22.94
N ILE A 334 -2.96 13.92 22.80
CA ILE A 334 -2.58 13.26 21.54
C ILE A 334 -3.65 12.24 21.14
N ARG A 335 -4.17 11.45 22.10
CA ARG A 335 -5.26 10.51 21.86
C ARG A 335 -6.55 11.21 21.42
N THR A 336 -6.91 12.34 22.04
CA THR A 336 -8.07 13.13 21.63
C THR A 336 -7.91 13.64 20.20
N VAL A 337 -6.75 14.21 19.86
CA VAL A 337 -6.47 14.69 18.49
C VAL A 337 -6.49 13.53 17.49
N LEU A 338 -5.90 12.38 17.81
CA LEU A 338 -5.95 11.18 16.97
C LEU A 338 -7.38 10.66 16.80
N ASN A 339 -8.17 10.61 17.86
CA ASN A 339 -9.55 10.16 17.79
C ASN A 339 -10.41 11.13 16.97
N SER A 340 -10.19 12.44 17.10
CA SER A 340 -10.85 13.45 16.27
C SER A 340 -10.40 13.39 14.81
N ALA A 341 -9.11 13.19 14.55
CA ALA A 341 -8.57 13.05 13.19
C ALA A 341 -9.02 11.75 12.51
N THR A 342 -9.27 10.70 13.30
CA THR A 342 -9.78 9.41 12.82
C THR A 342 -11.31 9.28 12.91
N ASP A 343 -12.01 10.34 13.30
CA ASP A 343 -13.46 10.38 13.25
C ASP A 343 -13.88 10.58 11.79
N THR A 344 -14.77 9.71 11.32
CA THR A 344 -15.21 9.74 9.92
C THR A 344 -16.35 10.75 9.79
N GLU A 345 -16.22 11.72 8.89
CA GLU A 345 -17.31 12.65 8.56
C GLU A 345 -18.49 11.82 8.02
N GLY A 346 -19.67 12.05 8.61
CA GLY A 346 -20.90 11.30 8.33
C GLY A 346 -21.63 11.75 7.09
#